data_AF-A0A7Y5W568-F1
#
_entry.id   AF-A0A7Y5W568-F1
#
_cell.length_a   1.000
_cell.length_b   1.000
_cell.length_c   1.000
_cell.angle_alpha   90.00
_cell.angle_beta   90.00
_cell.angle_gamma   90.00
#
_symmetry.space_group_name_H-M   'P 1'
#
loop_
_entity.id
_entity.type
_entity.pdbx_description
1 polymer ?
#
loop_
_entity_poly.entity_id
_entity_poly.type
_entity_poly.pdbx_seq_one_letter_code
_entity_poly.pdbx_strand_id
1 'polypeptide(L)'
;MAWEYSEKTKQLFMDAVHGKPGTHLGEIENPDGFGEHGSIACGDAMRFTFRVRRHATDPTQDVITDARYLTFGCTSAIAASEALCTLIERGGYTPIQALQVKNQDIVDFLEGLPKQKIHCSVMGAEALESAVFNWAQKRGVDLARLGVDMHADEQDEGRIVCKCFSLTEPYIRRKVKELNLRTIAEITNAIKAGGACMACHHVPGGLQDILDETWGSRRKELPVLTQIAPLAGAAPPAEEAPLSPYQFAKKIDRAMDDYVRPILQRDGGDVEVIDIKDTIVYCRLTGACKGCAASSQTLRMLVERTLKEMVSDRIRVIDV
;
A
#
# COMPACT_ATOMS: atom_id res chain seq x y z
N MET A 1 18.25 -3.74 -0.48
CA MET A 1 18.12 -4.72 0.62
C MET A 1 17.57 -6.00 0.03
N ALA A 2 18.24 -7.14 0.22
CA ALA A 2 17.70 -8.44 -0.15
C ALA A 2 16.59 -8.81 0.84
N TRP A 3 15.48 -9.37 0.36
CA TRP A 3 14.43 -9.89 1.23
C TRP A 3 14.95 -11.09 2.01
N GLU A 4 14.68 -11.16 3.31
CA GLU A 4 15.00 -12.33 4.11
C GLU A 4 13.95 -13.42 3.88
N TYR A 5 14.29 -14.37 3.02
CA TYR A 5 13.50 -15.59 2.81
C TYR A 5 14.00 -16.71 3.71
N SER A 6 13.07 -17.57 4.13
CA SER A 6 13.41 -18.85 4.76
C SER A 6 14.23 -19.73 3.82
N GLU A 7 15.02 -20.63 4.38
CA GLU A 7 15.77 -21.61 3.58
C GLU A 7 14.83 -22.50 2.76
N LYS A 8 13.67 -22.86 3.33
CA LYS A 8 12.64 -23.60 2.61
C LYS A 8 12.12 -22.86 1.38
N THR A 9 11.85 -21.56 1.49
CA THR A 9 11.42 -20.72 0.35
C THR A 9 12.49 -20.70 -0.74
N LYS A 10 13.77 -20.50 -0.37
CA LYS A 10 14.89 -20.51 -1.32
C LYS A 10 15.02 -21.87 -2.00
N GLN A 11 14.91 -22.95 -1.23
CA GLN A 11 15.05 -24.32 -1.73
C GLN A 11 13.96 -24.66 -2.74
N LEU A 12 12.68 -24.40 -2.42
CA LEU A 12 11.55 -24.66 -3.34
C LEU A 12 11.70 -23.87 -4.64
N PHE A 13 12.09 -22.60 -4.55
CA PHE A 13 12.38 -21.79 -5.73
C PHE A 13 13.51 -22.40 -6.57
N MET A 14 14.65 -22.73 -5.96
CA MET A 14 15.81 -23.28 -6.66
C MET A 14 15.52 -24.65 -7.27
N ASP A 15 14.68 -25.46 -6.63
CA ASP A 15 14.29 -26.76 -7.14
C ASP A 15 13.38 -26.63 -8.37
N ALA A 16 12.39 -25.73 -8.30
CA ALA A 16 11.48 -25.46 -9.42
C ALA A 16 12.22 -24.90 -10.64
N VAL A 17 13.06 -23.86 -10.47
CA VAL A 17 13.76 -23.24 -11.61
C VAL A 17 14.84 -24.13 -12.24
N HIS A 18 15.39 -25.08 -11.48
CA HIS A 18 16.31 -26.09 -12.02
C HIS A 18 15.61 -27.33 -12.57
N GLY A 19 14.27 -27.38 -12.53
CA GLY A 19 13.49 -28.51 -13.05
C GLY A 19 13.78 -29.82 -12.30
N LYS A 20 14.00 -29.74 -10.97
CA LYS A 20 14.22 -30.97 -10.19
C LYS A 20 12.96 -31.86 -10.24
N PRO A 21 13.15 -33.19 -10.25
CA PRO A 21 12.03 -34.13 -10.19
C PRO A 21 11.17 -33.91 -8.94
N GLY A 22 9.85 -33.99 -9.11
CA GLY A 22 8.88 -33.82 -8.02
C GLY A 22 8.45 -32.37 -7.75
N THR A 23 8.87 -31.42 -8.60
CA THR A 23 8.33 -30.06 -8.61
C THR A 23 7.05 -29.98 -9.44
N HIS A 24 6.22 -29.00 -9.15
CA HIS A 24 4.92 -28.83 -9.82
C HIS A 24 4.96 -27.76 -10.93
N LEU A 25 6.13 -27.24 -11.25
CA LEU A 25 6.30 -26.24 -12.31
C LEU A 25 5.98 -26.86 -13.68
N GLY A 26 4.97 -26.33 -14.36
CA GLY A 26 4.50 -26.81 -15.65
C GLY A 26 3.00 -26.63 -15.83
N GLU A 27 2.47 -27.29 -16.84
CA GLU A 27 1.03 -27.28 -17.16
C GLU A 27 0.57 -28.69 -17.50
N ILE A 28 -0.67 -29.02 -17.15
CA ILE A 28 -1.31 -30.28 -17.52
C ILE A 28 -2.04 -30.07 -18.85
N GLU A 29 -1.69 -30.86 -19.87
CA GLU A 29 -2.46 -30.89 -21.11
C GLU A 29 -3.89 -31.39 -20.87
N ASN A 30 -4.89 -30.67 -21.40
CA ASN A 30 -6.32 -30.95 -21.20
C ASN A 30 -6.68 -31.19 -19.72
N PRO A 31 -6.56 -30.15 -18.87
CA PRO A 31 -6.78 -30.29 -17.45
C PRO A 31 -8.28 -30.34 -17.12
N ASP A 32 -8.60 -31.01 -16.01
CA ASP A 32 -9.97 -31.03 -15.49
C ASP A 32 -10.35 -29.68 -14.89
N GLY A 33 -9.40 -28.99 -14.24
CA GLY A 33 -9.54 -27.61 -13.79
C GLY A 33 -8.44 -26.71 -14.34
N PHE A 34 -8.81 -25.51 -14.77
CA PHE A 34 -7.91 -24.50 -15.34
C PHE A 34 -8.29 -23.11 -14.82
N GLY A 35 -7.32 -22.38 -14.27
CA GLY A 35 -7.52 -21.02 -13.77
C GLY A 35 -6.30 -20.15 -14.00
N GLU A 36 -6.53 -18.85 -14.20
CA GLU A 36 -5.48 -17.85 -14.37
C GLU A 36 -5.79 -16.62 -13.51
N HIS A 37 -4.76 -16.05 -12.90
CA HIS A 37 -4.87 -14.79 -12.17
C HIS A 37 -3.61 -13.93 -12.37
N GLY A 38 -3.79 -12.61 -12.32
CA GLY A 38 -2.72 -11.63 -12.46
C GLY A 38 -2.47 -11.18 -13.91
N SER A 39 -1.39 -10.42 -14.11
CA SER A 39 -1.07 -9.82 -15.41
C SER A 39 0.43 -9.62 -15.55
N ILE A 40 0.98 -9.96 -16.71
CA ILE A 40 2.39 -9.72 -17.02
C ILE A 40 2.73 -8.21 -16.87
N ALA A 41 1.77 -7.32 -17.17
CA ALA A 41 1.94 -5.88 -17.01
C ALA A 41 2.15 -5.45 -15.54
N CYS A 42 1.57 -6.19 -14.59
CA CYS A 42 1.71 -5.92 -13.16
C CYS A 42 2.91 -6.64 -12.51
N GLY A 43 3.68 -7.37 -13.31
CA GLY A 43 4.90 -8.07 -12.91
C GLY A 43 4.67 -9.42 -12.22
N ASP A 44 3.42 -9.85 -12.00
CA ASP A 44 3.12 -11.20 -11.53
C ASP A 44 1.87 -11.76 -12.24
N ALA A 45 1.95 -13.00 -12.71
CA ALA A 45 0.84 -13.77 -13.28
C ALA A 45 1.00 -15.25 -12.96
N MET A 46 -0.12 -15.95 -12.80
CA MET A 46 -0.14 -17.37 -12.50
C MET A 46 -1.24 -18.07 -13.27
N ARG A 47 -0.90 -19.23 -13.82
CA ARG A 47 -1.81 -20.24 -14.33
C ARG A 47 -1.74 -21.45 -13.41
N PHE A 48 -2.90 -21.95 -13.00
CA PHE A 48 -3.03 -23.14 -12.18
C PHE A 48 -3.87 -24.17 -12.94
N THR A 49 -3.36 -25.40 -13.01
CA THR A 49 -4.04 -26.51 -13.66
C THR A 49 -4.03 -27.73 -12.77
N PHE A 50 -5.12 -28.49 -12.76
CA PHE A 50 -5.17 -29.75 -12.02
C PHE A 50 -5.94 -30.85 -12.75
N ARG A 51 -5.61 -32.09 -12.41
CA ARG A 51 -6.30 -33.31 -12.81
C ARG A 51 -6.94 -33.97 -11.61
N VAL A 52 -8.13 -34.52 -11.81
CA VAL A 52 -8.84 -35.25 -10.77
C VAL A 52 -8.96 -36.72 -11.10
N ARG A 53 -8.86 -37.56 -10.07
CA ARG A 53 -9.44 -38.89 -10.12
C ARG A 53 -10.94 -38.76 -9.88
N ARG A 54 -11.69 -38.95 -10.96
CA ARG A 54 -13.15 -38.82 -10.93
C ARG A 54 -13.80 -39.89 -10.07
N HIS A 55 -14.75 -39.47 -9.25
CA HIS A 55 -15.64 -40.37 -8.58
C HIS A 55 -16.82 -40.74 -9.51
N ALA A 56 -17.32 -41.98 -9.39
CA ALA A 56 -18.18 -42.57 -10.41
C ALA A 56 -19.56 -41.89 -10.53
N THR A 57 -20.09 -41.41 -9.41
CA THR A 57 -21.49 -40.92 -9.32
C THR A 57 -21.59 -39.55 -8.67
N ASP A 58 -20.74 -39.27 -7.68
CA ASP A 58 -20.74 -38.00 -6.95
C ASP A 58 -19.51 -37.16 -7.32
N PRO A 59 -19.65 -36.11 -8.14
CA PRO A 59 -18.52 -35.27 -8.54
C PRO A 59 -17.90 -34.48 -7.37
N THR A 60 -18.60 -34.29 -6.25
CA THR A 60 -18.03 -33.59 -5.08
C THR A 60 -16.93 -34.39 -4.38
N GLN A 61 -16.85 -35.69 -4.69
CA GLN A 61 -15.85 -36.63 -4.19
C GLN A 61 -14.68 -36.84 -5.18
N ASP A 62 -14.64 -36.09 -6.29
CA ASP A 62 -13.46 -36.05 -7.15
C ASP A 62 -12.25 -35.62 -6.32
N VAL A 63 -11.11 -36.28 -6.49
CA VAL A 63 -9.89 -35.96 -5.73
C VAL A 63 -8.81 -35.45 -6.68
N ILE A 64 -8.19 -34.32 -6.34
CA ILE A 64 -7.05 -33.78 -7.09
C ILE A 64 -5.87 -34.75 -6.94
N THR A 65 -5.37 -35.26 -8.06
CA THR A 65 -4.23 -36.19 -8.09
C THR A 65 -2.96 -35.57 -8.63
N ASP A 66 -3.10 -34.50 -9.41
CA ASP A 66 -1.97 -33.80 -10.02
C ASP A 66 -2.32 -32.32 -10.13
N ALA A 67 -1.50 -31.46 -9.59
CA ALA A 67 -1.59 -30.02 -9.66
C ALA A 67 -0.31 -29.46 -10.26
N ARG A 68 -0.44 -28.52 -11.19
CA ARG A 68 0.68 -27.86 -11.85
C ARG A 68 0.43 -26.37 -11.97
N TYR A 69 1.52 -25.60 -11.95
CA TYR A 69 1.46 -24.16 -12.12
C TYR A 69 2.49 -23.67 -13.14
N LEU A 70 2.09 -22.64 -13.88
CA LEU A 70 3.02 -21.74 -14.56
C LEU A 70 2.91 -20.39 -13.90
N THR A 71 4.04 -19.80 -13.51
CA THR A 71 4.03 -18.47 -12.93
C THR A 71 5.13 -17.61 -13.52
N PHE A 72 4.75 -16.37 -13.83
CA PHE A 72 5.66 -15.28 -14.07
C PHE A 72 5.67 -14.42 -12.82
N GLY A 73 6.79 -14.35 -12.11
CA GLY A 73 6.84 -13.59 -10.88
C GLY A 73 8.14 -13.75 -10.12
N CYS A 74 8.15 -13.21 -8.90
CA CYS A 74 9.33 -13.25 -8.03
C CYS A 74 9.52 -14.62 -7.33
N THR A 75 10.65 -14.79 -6.63
CA THR A 75 10.96 -15.98 -5.80
C THR A 75 9.79 -16.43 -4.93
N SER A 76 9.08 -15.48 -4.30
CA SER A 76 7.91 -15.77 -3.46
C SER A 76 6.72 -16.32 -4.23
N ALA A 77 6.52 -15.91 -5.50
CA ALA A 77 5.41 -16.38 -6.32
C ALA A 77 5.60 -17.86 -6.70
N ILE A 78 6.80 -18.24 -7.11
CA ILE A 78 7.16 -19.64 -7.42
C ILE A 78 7.04 -20.50 -6.16
N ALA A 79 7.65 -20.07 -5.04
CA ALA A 79 7.62 -20.84 -3.81
C ALA A 79 6.19 -20.99 -3.23
N ALA A 80 5.36 -19.93 -3.28
CA ALA A 80 3.97 -20.00 -2.84
C ALA A 80 3.12 -20.91 -3.74
N SER A 81 3.34 -20.89 -5.06
CA SER A 81 2.66 -21.78 -6.00
C SER A 81 3.04 -23.24 -5.77
N GLU A 82 4.32 -23.51 -5.57
CA GLU A 82 4.85 -24.85 -5.23
C GLU A 82 4.26 -25.37 -3.91
N ALA A 83 4.18 -24.50 -2.90
CA ALA A 83 3.58 -24.81 -1.61
C ALA A 83 2.09 -25.15 -1.76
N LEU A 84 1.34 -24.37 -2.55
CA LEU A 84 -0.08 -24.61 -2.81
C LEU A 84 -0.32 -25.98 -3.45
N CYS A 85 0.40 -26.30 -4.53
CA CYS A 85 0.32 -27.62 -5.18
C CYS A 85 0.63 -28.75 -4.19
N THR A 86 1.71 -28.60 -3.43
CA THR A 86 2.15 -29.61 -2.46
C THR A 86 1.11 -29.84 -1.36
N LEU A 87 0.50 -28.77 -0.83
CA LEU A 87 -0.53 -28.85 0.20
C LEU A 87 -1.77 -29.60 -0.31
N ILE A 88 -2.22 -29.27 -1.52
CA ILE A 88 -3.40 -29.89 -2.14
C ILE A 88 -3.19 -31.38 -2.39
N GLU A 89 -2.07 -31.76 -3.02
CA GLU A 89 -1.80 -33.16 -3.35
C GLU A 89 -1.58 -34.01 -2.10
N ARG A 90 -0.81 -33.52 -1.12
CA ARG A 90 -0.58 -34.24 0.14
C ARG A 90 -1.85 -34.37 0.99
N GLY A 91 -2.73 -33.38 0.92
CA GLY A 91 -4.02 -33.41 1.60
C GLY A 91 -5.02 -34.38 0.97
N GLY A 92 -4.79 -34.80 -0.28
CA GLY A 92 -5.75 -35.61 -1.04
C GLY A 92 -7.08 -34.88 -1.22
N TYR A 93 -7.03 -33.56 -1.41
CA TYR A 93 -8.21 -32.70 -1.39
C TYR A 93 -9.09 -32.89 -2.62
N THR A 94 -10.40 -32.78 -2.40
CA THR A 94 -11.34 -32.50 -3.49
C THR A 94 -11.20 -31.05 -3.97
N PRO A 95 -11.66 -30.70 -5.19
CA PRO A 95 -11.64 -29.32 -5.65
C PRO A 95 -12.31 -28.34 -4.68
N ILE A 96 -13.41 -28.75 -4.05
CA ILE A 96 -14.14 -27.94 -3.07
C ILE A 96 -13.33 -27.78 -1.77
N GLN A 97 -12.68 -28.85 -1.30
CA GLN A 97 -11.82 -28.79 -0.12
C GLN A 97 -10.58 -27.93 -0.36
N ALA A 98 -10.03 -27.94 -1.58
CA ALA A 98 -8.88 -27.14 -1.94
C ALA A 98 -9.14 -25.63 -1.77
N LEU A 99 -10.38 -25.16 -1.96
CA LEU A 99 -10.78 -23.77 -1.69
C LEU A 99 -10.63 -23.34 -0.22
N GLN A 100 -10.51 -24.29 0.70
CA GLN A 100 -10.33 -24.00 2.12
C GLN A 100 -8.86 -23.73 2.48
N VAL A 101 -7.91 -23.93 1.56
CA VAL A 101 -6.49 -23.62 1.79
C VAL A 101 -6.34 -22.12 1.94
N LYS A 102 -5.89 -21.69 3.12
CA LYS A 102 -5.74 -20.27 3.46
C LYS A 102 -4.35 -19.79 3.10
N ASN A 103 -4.23 -18.47 2.92
CA ASN A 103 -2.93 -17.81 2.78
C ASN A 103 -1.99 -18.12 3.95
N GLN A 104 -2.53 -18.28 5.17
CA GLN A 104 -1.72 -18.63 6.34
C GLN A 104 -1.13 -20.04 6.22
N ASP A 105 -1.85 -21.01 5.65
CA ASP A 105 -1.34 -22.38 5.47
C ASP A 105 -0.14 -22.39 4.52
N ILE A 106 -0.17 -21.56 3.47
CA ILE A 106 0.95 -21.36 2.54
C ILE A 106 2.14 -20.68 3.26
N VAL A 107 1.87 -19.62 4.02
CA VAL A 107 2.92 -18.90 4.76
C VAL A 107 3.58 -19.80 5.80
N ASP A 108 2.79 -20.59 6.52
CA ASP A 108 3.28 -21.55 7.52
C ASP A 108 4.07 -22.68 6.85
N PHE A 109 3.59 -23.19 5.72
CA PHE A 109 4.35 -24.15 4.93
C PHE A 109 5.69 -23.58 4.48
N LEU A 110 5.77 -22.31 4.12
CA LEU A 110 7.02 -21.65 3.73
C LEU A 110 7.91 -21.26 4.91
N GLU A 111 7.53 -21.55 6.16
CA GLU A 111 8.24 -21.13 7.37
C GLU A 111 8.33 -19.60 7.48
N GLY A 112 7.29 -18.92 7.02
CA GLY A 112 7.18 -17.47 6.99
C GLY A 112 7.43 -16.87 5.62
N LEU A 113 6.84 -15.69 5.42
CA LEU A 113 7.01 -14.88 4.22
C LEU A 113 7.06 -13.40 4.63
N PRO A 114 7.95 -12.57 4.05
CA PRO A 114 7.93 -11.14 4.30
C PRO A 114 6.55 -10.55 4.03
N LYS A 115 6.07 -9.64 4.88
CA LYS A 115 4.71 -9.07 4.77
C LYS A 115 4.43 -8.50 3.39
N GLN A 116 5.42 -7.86 2.78
CA GLN A 116 5.36 -7.24 1.45
C GLN A 116 5.22 -8.25 0.30
N LYS A 117 5.32 -9.55 0.57
CA LYS A 117 5.23 -10.63 -0.41
C LYS A 117 3.99 -11.51 -0.22
N ILE A 118 3.10 -11.18 0.71
CA ILE A 118 1.86 -11.91 0.96
C ILE A 118 0.96 -11.95 -0.29
N HIS A 119 1.01 -10.96 -1.17
CA HIS A 119 0.26 -11.00 -2.43
C HIS A 119 0.54 -12.24 -3.30
N CYS A 120 1.74 -12.83 -3.17
CA CYS A 120 2.11 -14.04 -3.90
C CYS A 120 1.30 -15.26 -3.47
N SER A 121 0.89 -15.35 -2.20
CA SER A 121 -0.02 -16.42 -1.74
C SER A 121 -1.48 -16.12 -2.12
N VAL A 122 -1.90 -14.85 -2.04
CA VAL A 122 -3.25 -14.42 -2.45
C VAL A 122 -3.52 -14.77 -3.92
N MET A 123 -2.58 -14.44 -4.82
CA MET A 123 -2.69 -14.76 -6.25
C MET A 123 -2.86 -16.26 -6.51
N GLY A 124 -2.18 -17.12 -5.74
CA GLY A 124 -2.30 -18.57 -5.88
C GLY A 124 -3.69 -19.09 -5.50
N ALA A 125 -4.26 -18.56 -4.43
CA ALA A 125 -5.62 -18.90 -4.01
C ALA A 125 -6.66 -18.49 -5.08
N GLU A 126 -6.51 -17.32 -5.69
CA GLU A 126 -7.45 -16.85 -6.73
C GLU A 126 -7.34 -17.64 -8.04
N ALA A 127 -6.12 -18.03 -8.43
CA ALA A 127 -5.92 -18.92 -9.57
C ALA A 127 -6.53 -20.32 -9.30
N LEU A 128 -6.47 -20.81 -8.07
CA LEU A 128 -7.14 -22.04 -7.65
C LEU A 128 -8.67 -21.91 -7.68
N GLU A 129 -9.23 -20.82 -7.14
CA GLU A 129 -10.68 -20.52 -7.20
C GLU A 129 -11.18 -20.57 -8.64
N SER A 130 -10.48 -19.88 -9.55
CA SER A 130 -10.77 -19.91 -10.99
C SER A 130 -10.72 -21.32 -11.57
N ALA A 131 -9.72 -22.13 -11.16
CA ALA A 131 -9.56 -23.49 -11.65
C ALA A 131 -10.65 -24.44 -11.15
N VAL A 132 -11.08 -24.30 -9.90
CA VAL A 132 -12.18 -25.07 -9.31
C VAL A 132 -13.50 -24.70 -9.97
N PHE A 133 -13.73 -23.41 -10.26
CA PHE A 133 -14.89 -22.97 -11.00
C PHE A 133 -14.95 -23.58 -12.40
N ASN A 134 -13.84 -23.55 -13.13
CA ASN A 134 -13.74 -24.18 -14.45
C ASN A 134 -14.04 -25.69 -14.40
N TRP A 135 -13.51 -26.39 -13.40
CA TRP A 135 -13.82 -27.80 -13.16
C TRP A 135 -15.31 -28.01 -12.88
N ALA A 136 -15.90 -27.19 -12.00
CA ALA A 136 -17.31 -27.32 -11.63
C ALA A 136 -18.23 -27.15 -12.84
N GLN A 137 -17.95 -26.18 -13.71
CA GLN A 137 -18.67 -26.00 -14.97
C GLN A 137 -18.55 -27.23 -15.89
N LYS A 138 -17.32 -27.75 -16.09
CA LYS A 138 -17.08 -28.95 -16.91
C LYS A 138 -17.72 -30.21 -16.32
N ARG A 139 -17.76 -30.33 -15.00
CA ARG A 139 -18.24 -31.51 -14.28
C ARG A 139 -19.75 -31.47 -14.01
N GLY A 140 -20.39 -30.30 -14.11
CA GLY A 140 -21.81 -30.09 -13.83
C GLY A 140 -22.12 -29.94 -12.34
N VAL A 141 -21.19 -29.37 -11.57
CA VAL A 141 -21.33 -29.12 -10.13
C VAL A 141 -21.87 -27.71 -9.91
N ASP A 142 -22.97 -27.60 -9.18
CA ASP A 142 -23.54 -26.32 -8.75
C ASP A 142 -22.87 -25.88 -7.44
N LEU A 143 -21.84 -25.03 -7.55
CA LEU A 143 -21.08 -24.55 -6.39
C LEU A 143 -21.92 -23.63 -5.47
N ALA A 144 -22.94 -22.93 -6.00
CA ALA A 144 -23.80 -22.09 -5.18
C ALA A 144 -24.59 -22.90 -4.14
N ARG A 145 -25.02 -24.12 -4.50
CA ARG A 145 -25.67 -25.04 -3.54
C ARG A 145 -24.74 -25.52 -2.44
N LEU A 146 -23.43 -25.45 -2.68
CA LEU A 146 -22.39 -25.82 -1.72
C LEU A 146 -21.91 -24.63 -0.89
N GLY A 147 -22.54 -23.46 -1.05
CA GLY A 147 -22.20 -22.25 -0.30
C GLY A 147 -20.92 -21.57 -0.78
N VAL A 148 -20.44 -21.89 -1.99
CA VAL A 148 -19.30 -21.23 -2.62
C VAL A 148 -19.87 -20.15 -3.56
N ASP A 149 -19.60 -18.87 -3.25
CA ASP A 149 -20.08 -17.75 -4.07
C ASP A 149 -19.30 -17.71 -5.40
N MET A 150 -20.02 -17.93 -6.51
CA MET A 150 -19.46 -18.09 -7.85
C MET A 150 -19.29 -16.78 -8.61
N HIS A 151 -19.83 -15.67 -8.09
CA HIS A 151 -19.89 -14.40 -8.82
C HIS A 151 -18.84 -13.39 -8.36
N ALA A 152 -17.82 -13.81 -7.62
CA ALA A 152 -16.79 -12.91 -7.10
C ALA A 152 -16.16 -12.05 -8.22
N ASP A 153 -15.79 -12.64 -9.36
CA ASP A 153 -15.13 -11.91 -10.46
C ASP A 153 -16.09 -11.03 -11.27
N GLU A 154 -17.35 -11.45 -11.46
CA GLU A 154 -18.38 -10.61 -12.10
C GLU A 154 -18.80 -9.44 -11.20
N GLN A 155 -18.73 -9.63 -9.88
CA GLN A 155 -18.95 -8.58 -8.88
C GLN A 155 -17.78 -7.58 -8.80
N ASP A 156 -16.63 -7.88 -9.42
CA ASP A 156 -15.47 -6.99 -9.47
C ASP A 156 -15.55 -5.93 -10.56
N GLU A 157 -16.55 -5.99 -11.44
CA GLU A 157 -16.83 -4.90 -12.36
C GLU A 157 -17.25 -3.65 -11.58
N GLY A 158 -16.48 -2.58 -11.72
CA GLY A 158 -16.76 -1.35 -11.01
C GLY A 158 -15.74 -0.25 -11.27
N ARG A 159 -15.85 0.81 -10.47
CA ARG A 159 -14.93 1.95 -10.55
C ARG A 159 -13.50 1.49 -10.27
N ILE A 160 -12.57 1.80 -11.17
CA ILE A 160 -11.15 1.56 -10.95
C ILE A 160 -10.62 2.53 -9.89
N VAL A 161 -10.10 1.99 -8.81
CA VAL A 161 -9.48 2.76 -7.71
C VAL A 161 -7.97 2.84 -7.92
N CYS A 162 -7.32 1.71 -8.21
CA CYS A 162 -5.88 1.67 -8.48
C CYS A 162 -5.62 1.51 -9.98
N LYS A 163 -5.35 2.62 -10.66
CA LYS A 163 -5.06 2.61 -12.11
C LYS A 163 -3.76 1.87 -12.49
N CYS A 164 -2.76 1.84 -11.60
CA CYS A 164 -1.48 1.18 -11.88
C CYS A 164 -1.61 -0.35 -12.00
N PHE A 165 -2.53 -0.94 -11.24
CA PHE A 165 -2.74 -2.39 -11.19
C PHE A 165 -4.15 -2.78 -11.63
N SER A 166 -4.89 -1.85 -12.23
CA SER A 166 -6.27 -2.02 -12.70
C SER A 166 -7.24 -2.59 -11.66
N LEU A 167 -7.07 -2.25 -10.38
CA LEU A 167 -7.89 -2.79 -9.30
C LEU A 167 -9.15 -1.95 -9.09
N THR A 168 -10.29 -2.62 -9.05
CA THR A 168 -11.61 -2.03 -8.90
C THR A 168 -12.02 -1.92 -7.43
N GLU A 169 -12.95 -1.03 -7.16
CA GLU A 169 -13.49 -0.82 -5.83
C GLU A 169 -14.14 -2.08 -5.21
N PRO A 170 -15.00 -2.84 -5.92
CA PRO A 170 -15.61 -4.03 -5.34
C PRO A 170 -14.56 -5.09 -4.97
N TYR A 171 -13.57 -5.31 -5.85
CA TYR A 171 -12.44 -6.20 -5.59
C TYR A 171 -11.69 -5.81 -4.32
N ILE A 172 -11.31 -4.53 -4.20
CA ILE A 172 -10.58 -4.03 -3.02
C ILE A 172 -11.44 -4.21 -1.76
N ARG A 173 -12.74 -3.88 -1.80
CA ARG A 173 -13.64 -4.05 -0.65
C ARG A 173 -13.77 -5.51 -0.22
N ARG A 174 -13.92 -6.43 -1.19
CA ARG A 174 -13.98 -7.87 -0.92
C ARG A 174 -12.70 -8.32 -0.22
N LYS A 175 -11.53 -8.01 -0.77
CA LYS A 175 -10.24 -8.41 -0.19
C LYS A 175 -9.95 -7.75 1.15
N VAL A 176 -10.38 -6.50 1.36
CA VAL A 176 -10.32 -5.85 2.68
C VAL A 176 -11.10 -6.66 3.72
N LYS A 177 -12.30 -7.14 3.40
CA LYS A 177 -13.13 -7.95 4.31
C LYS A 177 -12.56 -9.36 4.51
N GLU A 178 -12.30 -10.08 3.42
CA GLU A 178 -11.82 -11.47 3.43
C GLU A 178 -10.52 -11.63 4.20
N LEU A 179 -9.58 -10.71 3.99
CA LEU A 179 -8.26 -10.74 4.61
C LEU A 179 -8.19 -9.87 5.88
N ASN A 180 -9.30 -9.31 6.33
CA ASN A 180 -9.40 -8.45 7.50
C ASN A 180 -8.36 -7.29 7.50
N LEU A 181 -8.13 -6.67 6.34
CA LEU A 181 -7.10 -5.63 6.15
C LEU A 181 -7.55 -4.32 6.80
N ARG A 182 -6.71 -3.72 7.65
CA ARG A 182 -7.06 -2.54 8.46
C ARG A 182 -6.31 -1.28 8.08
N THR A 183 -5.26 -1.39 7.26
CA THR A 183 -4.40 -0.27 6.84
C THR A 183 -4.10 -0.29 5.35
N ILE A 184 -3.78 0.87 4.78
CA ILE A 184 -3.37 0.98 3.36
C ILE A 184 -2.12 0.12 3.09
N ALA A 185 -1.21 0.03 4.06
CA ALA A 185 -0.02 -0.82 3.93
C ALA A 185 -0.38 -2.31 3.82
N GLU A 186 -1.35 -2.78 4.61
CA GLU A 186 -1.85 -4.15 4.51
C GLU A 186 -2.55 -4.41 3.16
N ILE A 187 -3.35 -3.47 2.67
CA ILE A 187 -3.91 -3.54 1.31
C ILE A 187 -2.80 -3.64 0.27
N THR A 188 -1.81 -2.76 0.33
CA THR A 188 -0.69 -2.75 -0.61
C THR A 188 0.07 -4.07 -0.59
N ASN A 189 0.32 -4.61 0.59
CA ASN A 189 1.07 -5.85 0.76
C ASN A 189 0.29 -7.10 0.32
N ALA A 190 -1.02 -7.10 0.48
CA ALA A 190 -1.88 -8.23 0.14
C ALA A 190 -2.29 -8.25 -1.33
N ILE A 191 -2.58 -7.09 -1.93
CA ILE A 191 -3.15 -7.02 -3.30
C ILE A 191 -2.46 -5.99 -4.20
N LYS A 192 -1.29 -5.45 -3.81
CA LYS A 192 -0.52 -4.41 -4.53
C LYS A 192 -1.20 -3.04 -4.68
N ALA A 193 -2.47 -2.88 -4.34
CA ALA A 193 -3.18 -1.62 -4.55
C ALA A 193 -2.45 -0.46 -3.87
N GLY A 194 -2.14 0.59 -4.64
CA GLY A 194 -1.44 1.77 -4.15
C GLY A 194 0.07 1.62 -3.95
N GLY A 195 0.68 0.48 -4.31
CA GLY A 195 2.13 0.27 -4.16
C GLY A 195 3.03 0.96 -5.18
N ALA A 196 2.49 1.34 -6.34
CA ALA A 196 3.25 1.95 -7.43
C ALA A 196 3.39 3.48 -7.30
N CYS A 197 2.32 4.23 -7.60
CA CYS A 197 2.36 5.70 -7.58
C CYS A 197 1.75 6.33 -6.31
N MET A 198 1.10 5.52 -5.46
CA MET A 198 0.40 5.93 -4.23
C MET A 198 -0.75 6.94 -4.42
N ALA A 199 -1.08 7.33 -5.66
CA ALA A 199 -2.09 8.35 -5.94
C ALA A 199 -3.51 8.00 -5.49
N CYS A 200 -3.82 6.71 -5.31
CA CYS A 200 -5.14 6.26 -4.86
C CYS A 200 -5.31 6.21 -3.32
N HIS A 201 -4.30 6.57 -2.53
CA HIS A 201 -4.34 6.39 -1.06
C HIS A 201 -5.39 7.27 -0.38
N HIS A 202 -5.36 8.59 -0.62
CA HIS A 202 -6.14 9.60 0.12
C HIS A 202 -6.96 10.53 -0.78
N VAL A 203 -7.26 10.10 -2.01
CA VAL A 203 -8.22 10.79 -2.89
C VAL A 203 -9.64 10.41 -2.52
N PRO A 204 -10.67 11.22 -2.86
CA PRO A 204 -12.06 10.84 -2.67
C PRO A 204 -12.39 9.49 -3.34
N GLY A 205 -12.97 8.57 -2.59
CA GLY A 205 -13.17 7.17 -2.97
C GLY A 205 -11.86 6.38 -3.08
N GLY A 206 -10.80 6.81 -2.40
CA GLY A 206 -9.50 6.15 -2.38
C GLY A 206 -9.45 4.95 -1.43
N LEU A 207 -8.25 4.39 -1.21
CA LEU A 207 -8.05 3.26 -0.32
C LEU A 207 -8.43 3.57 1.14
N GLN A 208 -8.18 4.80 1.61
CA GLN A 208 -8.58 5.21 2.96
C GLN A 208 -10.10 5.22 3.13
N ASP A 209 -10.83 5.77 2.15
CA ASP A 209 -12.29 5.84 2.21
C ASP A 209 -12.90 4.43 2.20
N ILE A 210 -12.34 3.52 1.39
CA ILE A 210 -12.75 2.11 1.37
C ILE A 210 -12.55 1.45 2.76
N LEU A 211 -11.41 1.70 3.42
CA LEU A 211 -11.15 1.18 4.77
C LEU A 211 -12.13 1.74 5.79
N ASP A 212 -12.33 3.06 5.77
CA ASP A 212 -13.22 3.78 6.68
C ASP A 212 -14.67 3.32 6.52
N GLU A 213 -15.14 3.14 5.29
CA GLU A 213 -16.50 2.66 5.04
C GLU A 213 -16.68 1.17 5.38
N THR A 214 -15.64 0.35 5.19
CA THR A 214 -15.74 -1.10 5.43
C THR A 214 -15.72 -1.44 6.92
N TRP A 215 -14.88 -0.77 7.70
CA TRP A 215 -14.71 -1.06 9.13
C TRP A 215 -15.41 -0.07 10.05
N GLY A 216 -16.08 0.94 9.48
CA GLY A 216 -16.43 2.17 10.17
C GLY A 216 -15.18 3.02 10.39
N SER A 217 -15.29 4.33 10.22
CA SER A 217 -14.19 5.20 10.58
C SER A 217 -13.86 4.94 12.05
N ARG A 218 -12.61 4.59 12.34
CA ARG A 218 -12.03 4.84 13.67
C ARG A 218 -11.78 6.34 13.88
N ARG A 219 -12.50 7.20 13.15
CA ARG A 219 -12.92 8.48 13.70
C ARG A 219 -13.73 8.09 14.92
N LYS A 220 -13.14 8.25 16.11
CA LYS A 220 -13.93 8.89 17.16
C LYS A 220 -14.74 9.94 16.42
N GLU A 221 -16.07 9.86 16.46
CA GLU A 221 -16.88 11.03 16.21
C GLU A 221 -16.18 12.14 16.99
N LEU A 222 -15.43 12.99 16.29
CA LEU A 222 -15.16 14.30 16.83
C LEU A 222 -16.55 14.88 16.80
N PRO A 223 -17.19 15.07 17.96
CA PRO A 223 -18.54 15.56 17.97
C PRO A 223 -18.51 16.84 17.15
N VAL A 224 -19.36 16.90 16.13
CA VAL A 224 -19.68 18.18 15.51
C VAL A 224 -20.42 18.91 16.63
N LEU A 225 -19.65 19.64 17.45
CA LEU A 225 -20.19 20.46 18.53
C LEU A 225 -20.96 21.59 17.85
N THR A 226 -22.23 21.31 17.59
CA THR A 226 -23.14 22.20 16.89
C THR A 226 -23.49 23.39 17.77
N GLN A 227 -23.31 23.29 19.10
CA GLN A 227 -23.36 24.41 20.02
C GLN A 227 -22.47 24.09 21.24
N ILE A 228 -21.43 24.88 21.46
CA ILE A 228 -20.80 25.00 22.78
C ILE A 228 -21.35 26.31 23.36
N ALA A 229 -22.21 26.19 24.37
CA ALA A 229 -22.59 27.33 25.19
C ALA A 229 -21.32 27.91 25.85
N PRO A 230 -21.15 29.23 25.93
CA PRO A 230 -19.92 29.82 26.44
C PRO A 230 -19.76 29.44 27.91
N LEU A 231 -18.76 28.60 28.21
CA LEU A 231 -18.32 28.36 29.58
C LEU A 231 -17.61 29.63 30.05
N ALA A 232 -18.35 30.41 30.84
CA ALA A 232 -17.81 31.50 31.62
C ALA A 232 -16.83 30.92 32.65
N GLY A 233 -15.57 31.35 32.58
CA GLY A 233 -14.60 31.13 33.66
C GLY A 233 -13.22 30.70 33.21
N ALA A 234 -12.36 31.71 33.00
CA ALA A 234 -10.90 31.70 33.08
C ALA A 234 -10.15 30.59 32.32
N ALA A 235 -9.73 30.92 31.09
CA ALA A 235 -8.66 30.22 30.40
C ALA A 235 -7.32 30.37 31.15
N PRO A 236 -6.53 29.30 31.33
CA PRO A 236 -5.09 29.43 31.52
C PRO A 236 -4.44 29.82 30.18
N PRO A 237 -3.31 30.56 30.16
CA PRO A 237 -2.69 31.00 28.93
C PRO A 237 -2.22 29.79 28.11
N ALA A 238 -2.57 29.80 26.82
CA ALA A 238 -2.10 28.82 25.85
C ALA A 238 -0.60 29.01 25.61
N GLU A 239 0.22 28.00 25.92
CA GLU A 239 1.55 27.86 25.32
C GLU A 239 1.38 27.26 23.93
N GLU A 240 1.80 28.02 22.92
CA GLU A 240 1.73 27.65 21.50
C GLU A 240 2.61 26.41 21.22
N ALA A 241 2.01 25.38 20.62
CA ALA A 241 2.78 24.26 20.08
C ALA A 241 3.76 24.76 18.99
N PRO A 242 5.01 24.26 18.95
CA PRO A 242 6.03 24.77 18.04
C PRO A 242 5.68 24.51 16.57
N LEU A 243 5.94 25.51 15.72
CA LEU A 243 5.71 25.47 14.27
C LEU A 243 6.53 24.35 13.61
N SER A 244 5.95 23.68 12.61
CA SER A 244 6.72 22.73 11.79
C SER A 244 7.80 23.46 10.97
N PRO A 245 8.92 22.80 10.59
CA PRO A 245 9.99 23.44 9.83
C PRO A 245 9.51 24.11 8.53
N TYR A 246 8.55 23.50 7.83
CA TYR A 246 7.96 24.08 6.62
C TYR A 246 7.08 25.31 6.92
N GLN A 247 6.27 25.26 7.97
CA GLN A 247 5.44 26.41 8.39
C GLN A 247 6.30 27.57 8.89
N PHE A 248 7.42 27.25 9.55
CA PHE A 248 8.40 28.22 10.03
C PHE A 248 9.10 28.92 8.85
N ALA A 249 9.64 28.16 7.89
CA ALA A 249 10.25 28.72 6.67
C ALA A 249 9.25 29.58 5.88
N LYS A 250 8.02 29.10 5.67
CA LYS A 250 6.98 29.85 4.96
C LYS A 250 6.58 31.15 5.65
N LYS A 251 6.59 31.19 6.98
CA LYS A 251 6.36 32.43 7.75
C LYS A 251 7.53 33.41 7.62
N ILE A 252 8.76 32.91 7.60
CA ILE A 252 9.96 33.73 7.37
C ILE A 252 9.92 34.36 5.98
N ASP A 253 9.69 33.57 4.93
CA ASP A 253 9.61 34.07 3.56
C ASP A 253 8.53 35.15 3.42
N ARG A 254 7.35 34.90 3.99
CA ARG A 254 6.27 35.88 3.98
C ARG A 254 6.62 37.17 4.71
N ALA A 255 7.24 37.08 5.89
CA ALA A 255 7.67 38.27 6.62
C ALA A 255 8.76 39.05 5.87
N MET A 256 9.66 38.35 5.17
CA MET A 256 10.67 38.97 4.32
C MET A 256 10.04 39.71 3.14
N ASP A 257 9.13 39.06 2.41
CA ASP A 257 8.51 39.62 1.21
C ASP A 257 7.53 40.76 1.50
N ASP A 258 6.73 40.63 2.56
CA ASP A 258 5.67 41.59 2.87
C ASP A 258 6.23 42.87 3.56
N TYR A 259 7.35 42.77 4.29
CA TYR A 259 7.82 43.85 5.16
C TYR A 259 9.28 44.25 4.99
N VAL A 260 10.19 43.30 4.75
CA VAL A 260 11.62 43.59 4.72
C VAL A 260 12.10 44.04 3.34
N ARG A 261 11.84 43.22 2.30
CA ARG A 261 12.26 43.52 0.93
C ARG A 261 11.70 44.84 0.39
N PRO A 262 10.42 45.20 0.61
CA PRO A 262 9.87 46.45 0.08
C PRO A 262 10.55 47.69 0.64
N ILE A 263 11.09 47.62 1.86
CA ILE A 263 11.84 48.71 2.49
C ILE A 263 13.26 48.78 1.93
N LEU A 264 13.95 47.64 1.83
CA LEU A 264 15.32 47.59 1.29
C LEU A 264 15.37 47.98 -0.19
N GLN A 265 14.38 47.55 -0.97
CA GLN A 265 14.30 47.82 -2.41
C GLN A 265 14.03 49.30 -2.71
N ARG A 266 13.37 50.05 -1.80
CA ARG A 266 13.22 51.51 -1.93
C ARG A 266 14.57 52.23 -1.88
N ASP A 267 15.53 51.68 -1.14
CA ASP A 267 16.88 52.20 -0.99
C ASP A 267 17.87 51.56 -1.99
N GLY A 268 17.37 50.77 -2.95
CA GLY A 268 18.19 50.12 -3.99
C GLY A 268 18.99 48.90 -3.52
N GLY A 269 18.61 48.31 -2.39
CA GLY A 269 19.18 47.06 -1.87
C GLY A 269 18.14 45.93 -1.81
N ASP A 270 18.59 44.73 -1.43
CA ASP A 270 17.70 43.59 -1.18
C ASP A 270 18.37 42.63 -0.17
N VAL A 271 17.64 41.61 0.27
CA VAL A 271 18.12 40.56 1.18
C VAL A 271 17.71 39.19 0.67
N GLU A 272 18.62 38.24 0.65
CA GLU A 272 18.35 36.86 0.23
C GLU A 272 18.50 35.91 1.41
N VAL A 273 17.52 35.02 1.64
CA VAL A 273 17.61 33.97 2.66
C VAL A 273 18.34 32.78 2.04
N ILE A 274 19.51 32.43 2.58
CA ILE A 274 20.38 31.37 2.07
C ILE A 274 20.07 30.03 2.74
N ASP A 275 19.83 30.03 4.06
CA ASP A 275 19.57 28.82 4.83
C ASP A 275 18.83 29.14 6.14
N ILE A 276 18.09 28.16 6.68
CA ILE A 276 17.39 28.25 7.96
C ILE A 276 17.73 27.01 8.79
N LYS A 277 18.44 27.20 9.90
CA LYS A 277 18.79 26.13 10.85
C LYS A 277 18.16 26.42 12.20
N ASP A 278 17.15 25.64 12.56
CA ASP A 278 16.36 25.80 13.77
C ASP A 278 15.77 27.22 13.89
N THR A 279 16.36 28.09 14.70
CA THR A 279 15.97 29.50 14.86
C THR A 279 16.98 30.48 14.27
N ILE A 280 18.01 29.99 13.57
CA ILE A 280 19.04 30.81 12.94
C ILE A 280 18.73 30.93 11.45
N VAL A 281 18.55 32.16 10.99
CA VAL A 281 18.31 32.51 9.59
C VAL A 281 19.57 33.12 9.01
N TYR A 282 20.13 32.46 7.99
CA TYR A 282 21.30 32.94 7.27
C TYR A 282 20.82 33.77 6.08
N CYS A 283 21.15 35.05 6.09
CA CYS A 283 20.74 36.00 5.06
C CYS A 283 21.97 36.64 4.42
N ARG A 284 21.85 37.04 3.16
CA ARG A 284 22.85 37.83 2.45
C ARG A 284 22.23 39.12 1.95
N LEU A 285 22.84 40.25 2.29
CA LEU A 285 22.46 41.53 1.70
C LEU A 285 22.98 41.66 0.26
N THR A 286 22.14 42.14 -0.63
CA THR A 286 22.45 42.38 -2.04
C THR A 286 22.12 43.83 -2.45
N GLY A 287 22.56 44.24 -3.63
CA GLY A 287 22.39 45.62 -4.12
C GLY A 287 23.18 46.66 -3.32
N ALA A 288 22.60 47.85 -3.14
CA ALA A 288 23.21 48.96 -2.40
C ALA A 288 23.56 48.61 -0.94
N CYS A 289 22.94 47.56 -0.38
CA CYS A 289 23.17 47.12 0.99
C CYS A 289 24.46 46.32 1.20
N LYS A 290 25.14 45.83 0.14
CA LYS A 290 26.34 44.98 0.24
C LYS A 290 27.58 45.67 0.84
N GLY A 291 27.63 47.00 0.84
CA GLY A 291 28.79 47.77 1.32
C GLY A 291 28.43 49.04 2.10
N CYS A 292 27.18 49.19 2.51
CA CYS A 292 26.71 50.35 3.26
C CYS A 292 27.23 50.30 4.70
N ALA A 293 27.73 51.41 5.24
CA ALA A 293 28.17 51.49 6.64
C ALA A 293 27.04 51.19 7.66
N ALA A 294 25.78 51.30 7.23
CA ALA A 294 24.60 50.96 8.02
C ALA A 294 24.09 49.52 7.81
N SER A 295 24.70 48.71 6.94
CA SER A 295 24.21 47.36 6.56
C SER A 295 24.04 46.43 7.77
N SER A 296 25.03 46.41 8.67
CA SER A 296 24.99 45.64 9.92
C SER A 296 23.90 46.10 10.88
N GLN A 297 23.59 47.40 10.86
CA GLN A 297 22.53 47.97 11.69
C GLN A 297 21.14 47.70 11.09
N THR A 298 21.01 47.72 9.76
CA THR A 298 19.79 47.37 9.03
C THR A 298 19.43 45.89 9.20
N LEU A 299 20.39 44.97 9.12
CA LEU A 299 20.16 43.54 9.40
C LEU A 299 19.59 43.32 10.80
N ARG A 300 20.14 44.00 11.81
CA ARG A 300 19.71 43.83 13.19
C ARG A 300 18.41 44.56 13.53
N MET A 301 18.22 45.77 13.02
CA MET A 301 17.08 46.62 13.38
C MET A 301 15.85 46.40 12.51
N LEU A 302 16.02 45.92 11.28
CA LEU A 302 14.94 45.68 10.34
C LEU A 302 14.68 44.18 10.16
N VAL A 303 15.67 43.41 9.72
CA VAL A 303 15.49 41.99 9.37
C VAL A 303 15.25 41.14 10.61
N GLU A 304 16.15 41.18 11.59
CA GLU A 304 16.02 40.39 12.84
C GLU A 304 14.81 40.83 13.66
N ARG A 305 14.54 42.14 13.74
CA ARG A 305 13.40 42.67 14.49
C ARG A 305 12.06 42.23 13.89
N THR A 306 11.90 42.36 12.58
CA THR A 306 10.66 41.98 11.89
C THR A 306 10.40 40.48 12.03
N LEU A 307 11.43 39.64 11.88
CA LEU A 307 11.28 38.19 12.10
C LEU A 307 10.94 37.83 13.54
N LYS A 308 11.51 38.53 14.52
CA LYS A 308 11.18 38.33 15.93
C LYS A 308 9.74 38.70 16.25
N GLU A 309 9.27 39.81 15.69
CA GLU A 309 7.90 40.30 15.89
C GLU A 309 6.85 39.42 15.19
N MET A 310 7.19 38.85 14.03
CA MET A 310 6.21 38.15 13.19
C MET A 310 6.26 36.62 13.26
N VAL A 311 7.39 36.03 13.64
CA VAL A 311 7.60 34.58 13.55
C VAL A 311 7.96 33.96 14.89
N SER A 312 9.03 34.42 15.54
CA SER A 312 9.41 33.98 16.90
C SER A 312 10.51 34.87 17.48
N ASP A 313 10.35 35.25 18.76
CA ASP A 313 11.32 35.99 19.56
C ASP A 313 12.73 35.35 19.65
N ARG A 314 12.83 34.03 19.39
CA ARG A 314 14.07 33.25 19.43
C ARG A 314 14.90 33.32 18.16
N ILE A 315 14.43 34.02 17.13
CA ILE A 315 15.12 34.09 15.84
C ILE A 315 16.41 34.91 15.94
N ARG A 316 17.48 34.43 15.29
CA ARG A 316 18.72 35.19 15.10
C ARG A 316 19.07 35.23 13.62
N VAL A 317 19.46 36.40 13.14
CA VAL A 317 19.88 36.58 11.74
C VAL A 317 21.40 36.67 11.68
N ILE A 318 22.01 35.93 10.76
CA ILE A 318 23.45 35.95 10.50
C ILE A 318 23.68 36.35 9.04
N ASP A 319 24.57 37.32 8.82
CA ASP A 319 25.01 37.74 7.48
C ASP A 319 26.03 36.74 6.91
N VAL A 320 25.91 36.37 5.63
CA VAL A 320 26.76 35.37 4.94
C VAL A 320 27.22 35.75 3.54
#